data_AF-A0A6G4QW86-F1
#
_entry.id   AF-A0A6G4QW86-F1
#
_cell.length_a   1.000
_cell.length_b   1.000
_cell.length_c   1.000
_cell.angle_alpha   90.00
_cell.angle_beta   90.00
_cell.angle_gamma   90.00
#
_symmetry.space_group_name_H-M   'P 1'
#
loop_
_entity.id
_entity.type
_entity.pdbx_description
1 polymer ?
#
loop_
_entity_poly.entity_id
_entity_poly.type
_entity_poly.pdbx_seq_one_letter_code
_entity_poly.pdbx_strand_id
1 'polypeptide(L)'
;MAASRALAAEIGAQPREPFGAFHDVTLYQWIMAGQVEPFLTLAETLAKAFVARGVGLVVTDGWQNYNPVHDLTHLVARTAAAIAEARLGRPLACLDYPVVLGANAHAEPGPEVRRIALAAGESAWKQGLIARFPDISDDVAALVEAVGADAIEIETLHQPPPLEALIPSGAPWYESHGRSRVAAGVYDQALTWAHMRPVVAALADRMGAAPAVYAC
;
A
#
# COMPACT_ATOMS: atom_id res chain seq x y z
N MET A 1 1.43 -8.88 -13.46
CA MET A 1 2.78 -9.45 -13.21
C MET A 1 3.80 -9.17 -14.31
N ALA A 2 3.54 -9.52 -15.58
CA ALA A 2 4.47 -9.22 -16.68
C ALA A 2 4.70 -7.71 -16.88
N ALA A 3 3.61 -6.92 -16.84
CA ALA A 3 3.65 -5.45 -16.93
C ALA A 3 4.52 -4.81 -15.83
N SER A 4 4.29 -5.13 -14.55
CA SER A 4 5.07 -4.59 -13.44
C SER A 4 6.56 -4.92 -13.52
N ARG A 5 6.90 -6.13 -13.99
CA ARG A 5 8.31 -6.54 -14.18
C ARG A 5 8.96 -5.80 -15.35
N ALA A 6 8.24 -5.63 -16.46
CA ALA A 6 8.71 -4.89 -17.62
C ALA A 6 8.91 -3.39 -17.28
N LEU A 7 7.95 -2.78 -16.58
CA LEU A 7 8.06 -1.41 -16.09
C LEU A 7 9.27 -1.24 -15.17
N ALA A 8 9.45 -2.15 -14.19
CA ALA A 8 10.61 -2.11 -13.30
C ALA A 8 11.93 -2.18 -14.07
N ALA A 9 12.02 -3.04 -15.09
CA ALA A 9 13.22 -3.13 -15.92
C ALA A 9 13.47 -1.85 -16.73
N GLU A 10 12.42 -1.24 -17.29
CA GLU A 10 12.52 0.01 -18.05
C GLU A 10 13.04 1.18 -17.21
N ILE A 11 12.63 1.27 -15.94
CA ILE A 11 13.12 2.30 -15.01
C ILE A 11 14.43 1.93 -14.31
N GLY A 12 15.07 0.82 -14.69
CA GLY A 12 16.30 0.33 -14.07
C GLY A 12 16.13 -0.20 -12.64
N ALA A 13 14.89 -0.38 -12.18
CA ALA A 13 14.60 -1.01 -10.90
C ALA A 13 14.90 -2.51 -10.96
N GLN A 14 15.28 -3.08 -9.82
CA GLN A 14 15.62 -4.49 -9.70
C GLN A 14 14.59 -5.19 -8.81
N PRO A 15 13.58 -5.85 -9.38
CA PRO A 15 12.64 -6.64 -8.61
C PRO A 15 13.33 -7.67 -7.74
N ARG A 16 12.98 -7.73 -6.45
CA ARG A 16 13.51 -8.68 -5.47
C ARG A 16 12.39 -9.43 -4.80
N GLU A 17 12.64 -10.69 -4.44
CA GLU A 17 11.70 -11.48 -3.65
C GLU A 17 11.20 -10.69 -2.42
N PRO A 18 9.89 -10.73 -2.12
CA PRO A 18 8.85 -11.60 -2.71
C PRO A 18 8.13 -10.97 -3.93
N PHE A 19 8.77 -10.09 -4.71
CA PHE A 19 8.14 -9.43 -5.86
C PHE A 19 7.49 -10.44 -6.82
N GLY A 20 6.17 -10.35 -6.92
CA GLY A 20 5.39 -11.20 -7.79
C GLY A 20 5.10 -12.60 -7.29
N ALA A 21 5.40 -12.88 -6.01
CA ALA A 21 5.06 -14.16 -5.40
C ALA A 21 3.55 -14.37 -5.26
N PHE A 22 2.78 -13.29 -5.15
CA PHE A 22 1.34 -13.32 -4.93
C PHE A 22 0.62 -12.31 -5.83
N HIS A 23 -0.59 -12.66 -6.25
CA HIS A 23 -1.52 -11.74 -6.90
C HIS A 23 -2.45 -11.12 -5.86
N ASP A 24 -3.01 -9.94 -6.15
CA ASP A 24 -3.97 -9.27 -5.26
C ASP A 24 -5.15 -10.17 -4.90
N VAL A 25 -5.62 -10.98 -5.83
CA VAL A 25 -6.70 -11.97 -5.58
C VAL A 25 -6.33 -12.97 -4.49
N THR A 26 -5.06 -13.35 -4.38
CA THR A 26 -4.56 -14.25 -3.33
C THR A 26 -4.58 -13.56 -1.97
N LEU A 27 -4.11 -12.31 -1.90
CA LEU A 27 -4.15 -11.52 -0.66
C LEU A 27 -5.60 -11.31 -0.24
N TYR A 28 -6.48 -10.95 -1.18
CA TYR A 28 -7.91 -10.79 -0.94
C TYR A 28 -8.54 -12.06 -0.35
N GLN A 29 -8.22 -13.24 -0.91
CA GLN A 29 -8.69 -14.52 -0.39
C GLN A 29 -8.21 -14.79 1.04
N TRP A 30 -6.96 -14.46 1.36
CA TRP A 30 -6.46 -14.58 2.73
C TRP A 30 -7.23 -13.69 3.71
N ILE A 31 -7.53 -12.45 3.33
CA ILE A 31 -8.30 -11.53 4.17
C ILE A 31 -9.70 -12.09 4.40
N MET A 32 -10.39 -12.50 3.32
CA MET A 32 -11.74 -13.07 3.41
C MET A 32 -11.77 -14.33 4.28
N ALA A 33 -10.72 -15.15 4.23
CA ALA A 33 -10.57 -16.36 5.03
C ALA A 33 -10.04 -16.10 6.47
N GLY A 34 -9.79 -14.84 6.85
CA GLY A 34 -9.24 -14.48 8.16
C GLY A 34 -7.82 -15.03 8.39
N GLN A 35 -7.06 -15.27 7.33
CA GLN A 35 -5.73 -15.86 7.41
C GLN A 35 -4.68 -14.79 7.74
N VAL A 36 -4.23 -14.78 8.99
CA VAL A 36 -3.24 -13.83 9.49
C VAL A 36 -1.80 -14.24 9.18
N GLU A 37 -1.47 -15.53 9.34
CA GLU A 37 -0.09 -16.05 9.22
C GLU A 37 0.62 -15.72 7.90
N PRO A 38 -0.03 -15.74 6.72
CA PRO A 38 0.62 -15.34 5.48
C PRO A 38 1.16 -13.91 5.50
N PHE A 39 0.43 -12.97 6.11
CA PHE A 39 0.85 -11.56 6.21
C PHE A 39 2.04 -11.39 7.17
N LEU A 40 2.03 -12.08 8.31
CA LEU A 40 3.16 -12.10 9.24
C LEU A 40 4.42 -12.69 8.59
N THR A 41 4.25 -13.77 7.84
CA THR A 41 5.34 -14.41 7.08
C THR A 41 5.89 -13.49 6.01
N LEU A 42 5.02 -12.73 5.32
CA LEU A 42 5.41 -11.75 4.33
C LEU A 42 6.23 -10.61 4.95
N ALA A 43 5.77 -10.05 6.08
CA ALA A 43 6.48 -9.01 6.82
C ALA A 43 7.87 -9.49 7.28
N GLU A 44 7.97 -10.71 7.81
CA GLU A 44 9.24 -11.32 8.22
C GLU A 44 10.19 -11.57 7.04
N THR A 45 9.65 -11.98 5.89
CA THR A 45 10.43 -12.18 4.65
C THR A 45 11.00 -10.86 4.14
N LEU A 46 10.18 -9.81 4.11
CA LEU A 46 10.63 -8.45 3.76
C LEU A 46 11.67 -7.93 4.75
N ALA A 47 11.47 -8.14 6.06
CA ALA A 47 12.43 -7.71 7.08
C ALA A 47 13.81 -8.37 6.87
N LYS A 48 13.85 -9.68 6.61
CA LYS A 48 15.11 -10.38 6.25
C LYS A 48 15.74 -9.78 4.99
N ALA A 49 14.93 -9.47 3.99
CA ALA A 49 15.39 -8.86 2.75
C ALA A 49 15.97 -7.45 2.96
N PHE A 50 15.36 -6.64 3.83
CA PHE A 50 15.83 -5.30 4.19
C PHE A 50 17.16 -5.36 4.93
N VAL A 51 17.28 -6.25 5.93
CA VAL A 51 18.51 -6.46 6.69
C VAL A 51 19.65 -6.89 5.77
N ALA A 52 19.44 -7.93 4.95
CA ALA A 52 20.46 -8.48 4.07
C ALA A 52 21.00 -7.47 3.05
N ARG A 53 20.21 -6.44 2.71
CA ARG A 53 20.56 -5.41 1.73
C ARG A 53 20.96 -4.08 2.37
N GLY A 54 20.92 -3.97 3.69
CA GLY A 54 21.19 -2.73 4.39
C GLY A 54 20.26 -1.58 3.99
N VAL A 55 18.98 -1.86 3.71
CA VAL A 55 17.99 -0.84 3.33
C VAL A 55 17.96 0.28 4.38
N GLY A 56 17.96 1.54 3.93
CA GLY A 56 17.87 2.73 4.78
C GLY A 56 16.53 3.45 4.71
N LEU A 57 15.76 3.21 3.64
CA LEU A 57 14.46 3.80 3.39
C LEU A 57 13.55 2.77 2.73
N VAL A 58 12.34 2.64 3.26
CA VAL A 58 11.22 1.92 2.67
C VAL A 58 10.15 2.94 2.33
N VAL A 59 9.61 2.84 1.11
CA VAL A 59 8.44 3.60 0.66
C VAL A 59 7.35 2.58 0.36
N THR A 60 6.14 2.82 0.87
CA THR A 60 4.99 1.92 0.71
C THR A 60 3.73 2.70 0.35
N ASP A 61 2.65 2.00 0.05
CA ASP A 61 1.36 2.60 -0.24
C ASP A 61 0.83 3.35 0.99
N GLY A 62 0.05 4.40 0.79
CA GLY A 62 -0.67 5.09 1.85
C GLY A 62 -1.84 4.27 2.35
N TRP A 63 -2.15 4.37 3.65
CA TRP A 63 -3.42 3.86 4.18
C TRP A 63 -4.53 4.84 3.81
N GLN A 64 -5.45 4.41 2.93
CA GLN A 64 -6.43 5.32 2.31
C GLN A 64 -7.87 4.85 2.42
N ASN A 65 -8.14 3.71 3.07
CA ASN A 65 -9.47 3.09 3.14
C ASN A 65 -10.10 2.83 1.75
N TYR A 66 -9.27 2.79 0.70
CA TYR A 66 -9.67 2.71 -0.70
C TYR A 66 -9.61 1.27 -1.22
N ASN A 67 -8.55 0.53 -0.89
CA ASN A 67 -8.36 -0.84 -1.33
C ASN A 67 -7.66 -1.64 -0.21
N PRO A 68 -8.26 -2.76 0.24
CA PRO A 68 -7.75 -3.53 1.37
C PRO A 68 -6.36 -4.14 1.12
N VAL A 69 -6.00 -4.42 -0.13
CA VAL A 69 -4.67 -4.97 -0.48
C VAL A 69 -3.58 -3.90 -0.36
N HIS A 70 -3.86 -2.66 -0.82
CA HIS A 70 -2.94 -1.53 -0.64
C HIS A 70 -2.80 -1.17 0.85
N ASP A 71 -3.92 -1.09 1.57
CA ASP A 71 -3.95 -0.81 3.01
C ASP A 71 -3.17 -1.89 3.81
N LEU A 72 -3.27 -3.17 3.46
CA LEU A 72 -2.43 -4.20 4.11
C LEU A 72 -0.98 -4.21 3.63
N THR A 73 -0.70 -3.83 2.38
CA THR A 73 0.68 -3.67 1.87
C THR A 73 1.42 -2.59 2.67
N HIS A 74 0.75 -1.46 2.93
CA HIS A 74 1.20 -0.41 3.83
C HIS A 74 1.64 -0.98 5.19
N LEU A 75 0.76 -1.74 5.85
CA LEU A 75 1.02 -2.22 7.20
C LEU A 75 2.06 -3.35 7.25
N VAL A 76 2.09 -4.23 6.25
CA VAL A 76 3.12 -5.27 6.10
C VAL A 76 4.50 -4.65 5.93
N ALA A 77 4.64 -3.62 5.08
CA ALA A 77 5.91 -2.93 4.86
C ALA A 77 6.39 -2.21 6.14
N ARG A 78 5.49 -1.53 6.86
CA ARG A 78 5.78 -0.91 8.15
C ARG A 78 6.21 -1.93 9.21
N THR A 79 5.54 -3.07 9.27
CA THR A 79 5.90 -4.17 10.17
C THR A 79 7.30 -4.71 9.83
N ALA A 80 7.57 -4.92 8.55
CA ALA A 80 8.88 -5.37 8.08
C ALA A 80 9.99 -4.37 8.42
N ALA A 81 9.73 -3.07 8.25
CA ALA A 81 10.64 -1.99 8.59
C ALA A 81 10.97 -1.98 10.10
N ALA A 82 9.96 -2.08 10.97
CA ALA A 82 10.15 -2.15 12.42
C ALA A 82 10.99 -3.37 12.85
N ILE A 83 10.70 -4.55 12.28
CA ILE A 83 11.49 -5.77 12.53
C ILE A 83 12.94 -5.58 12.06
N ALA A 84 13.14 -4.99 10.89
CA ALA A 84 14.47 -4.78 10.33
C ALA A 84 15.28 -3.74 11.13
N GLU A 85 14.67 -2.63 11.56
CA GLU A 85 15.29 -1.63 12.43
C GLU A 85 15.80 -2.27 13.73
N ALA A 86 14.97 -3.06 14.40
CA ALA A 86 15.35 -3.77 15.62
C ALA A 86 16.53 -4.73 15.40
N ARG A 87 16.60 -5.40 14.25
CA ARG A 87 17.70 -6.33 13.90
C ARG A 87 18.99 -5.63 13.50
N LEU A 88 18.87 -4.50 12.81
CA LEU A 88 20.02 -3.73 12.35
C LEU A 88 20.63 -2.90 13.48
N GLY A 89 19.88 -2.60 14.53
CA GLY A 89 20.33 -1.72 15.61
C GLY A 89 20.55 -0.28 15.15
N ARG A 90 19.91 0.13 14.06
CA ARG A 90 19.95 1.50 13.52
C ARG A 90 18.61 1.87 12.88
N PRO A 91 18.28 3.17 12.81
CA PRO A 91 17.05 3.63 12.18
C PRO A 91 16.89 3.16 10.74
N LEU A 92 15.66 2.81 10.37
CA LEU A 92 15.22 2.54 9.00
C LEU A 92 13.98 3.38 8.73
N ALA A 93 14.09 4.36 7.83
CA ALA A 93 12.96 5.25 7.53
C ALA A 93 11.86 4.49 6.78
N CYS A 94 10.61 4.62 7.23
CA CYS A 94 9.45 4.10 6.51
C CYS A 94 8.52 5.27 6.19
N LEU A 95 8.34 5.55 4.89
CA LEU A 95 7.46 6.61 4.38
C LEU A 95 6.36 5.97 3.55
N ASP A 96 5.26 6.69 3.35
CA ASP A 96 4.21 6.29 2.41
C ASP A 96 3.94 7.36 1.35
N TYR A 97 3.23 6.96 0.29
CA TYR A 97 2.74 7.86 -0.75
C TYR A 97 1.26 7.55 -1.05
N PRO A 98 0.45 8.56 -1.40
CA PRO A 98 -0.93 8.35 -1.78
C PRO A 98 -0.99 7.59 -3.12
N VAL A 99 -1.67 6.44 -3.13
CA VAL A 99 -1.95 5.66 -4.34
C VAL A 99 -3.10 6.31 -5.12
N VAL A 100 -4.09 6.83 -4.39
CA VAL A 100 -5.20 7.61 -4.94
C VAL A 100 -5.17 9.06 -4.43
N LEU A 101 -5.65 9.99 -5.25
CA LEU A 101 -5.65 11.42 -4.95
C LEU A 101 -7.06 12.01 -4.93
N GLY A 102 -7.20 13.18 -4.30
CA GLY A 102 -8.44 13.95 -4.29
C GLY A 102 -9.59 13.20 -3.62
N ALA A 103 -10.77 13.24 -4.24
CA ALA A 103 -11.99 12.64 -3.68
C ALA A 103 -11.93 11.10 -3.51
N ASN A 104 -10.94 10.44 -4.12
CA ASN A 104 -10.72 9.00 -3.98
C ASN A 104 -9.86 8.64 -2.76
N ALA A 105 -9.20 9.61 -2.13
CA ALA A 105 -8.50 9.40 -0.86
C ALA A 105 -9.53 9.45 0.29
N HIS A 106 -9.79 8.30 0.92
CA HIS A 106 -10.79 8.17 2.01
C HIS A 106 -10.16 8.10 3.41
N ALA A 107 -8.89 8.49 3.53
CA ALA A 107 -8.21 8.77 4.78
C ALA A 107 -7.20 9.90 4.56
N GLU A 108 -6.99 10.69 5.60
CA GLU A 108 -5.97 11.75 5.59
C GLU A 108 -4.57 11.13 5.63
N PRO A 109 -3.63 11.58 4.77
CA PRO A 109 -2.24 11.17 4.89
C PRO A 109 -1.64 11.74 6.19
N GLY A 110 -0.55 11.12 6.65
CA GLY A 110 0.24 11.74 7.70
C GLY A 110 1.01 12.97 7.20
N PRO A 111 1.86 13.59 8.04
CA PRO A 111 2.62 14.78 7.67
C PRO A 111 3.51 14.56 6.43
N GLU A 112 3.38 15.44 5.43
CA GLU A 112 4.27 15.47 4.27
C GLU A 112 5.72 15.75 4.71
N VAL A 113 6.64 14.89 4.29
CA VAL A 113 8.08 15.05 4.57
C VAL A 113 8.89 15.37 3.32
N ARG A 114 8.34 15.07 2.14
CA ARG A 114 9.02 15.33 0.88
C ARG A 114 8.02 15.60 -0.22
N ARG A 115 8.27 16.66 -0.98
CA ARG A 115 7.59 16.99 -2.22
C ARG A 115 8.59 16.94 -3.36
N ILE A 116 8.25 16.21 -4.40
CA ILE A 116 9.08 16.03 -5.59
C ILE A 116 8.27 16.60 -6.75
N ALA A 117 8.64 17.78 -7.23
CA ALA A 117 8.11 18.33 -8.47
C ALA A 117 8.99 17.84 -9.62
N LEU A 118 8.39 17.07 -10.53
CA LEU A 118 9.08 16.56 -11.71
C LEU A 118 9.30 17.70 -12.71
N ALA A 119 10.51 17.78 -13.26
CA ALA A 119 10.78 18.69 -14.37
C ALA A 119 9.95 18.26 -15.60
N ALA A 120 9.65 19.20 -16.50
CA ALA A 120 8.82 18.91 -17.68
C ALA A 120 9.29 17.70 -18.50
N GLY A 121 10.61 17.49 -18.62
CA GLY A 121 11.17 16.32 -19.30
C GLY A 121 10.95 15.00 -18.55
N GLU A 122 11.00 15.02 -17.22
CA GLU A 122 10.74 13.86 -16.37
C GLU A 122 9.25 13.51 -16.37
N SER A 123 8.38 14.51 -16.28
CA SER A 123 6.92 14.35 -16.42
C SER A 123 6.55 13.77 -17.78
N ALA A 124 7.10 14.29 -18.87
CA ALA A 124 6.85 13.78 -20.21
C ALA A 124 7.35 12.34 -20.39
N TRP A 125 8.51 12.01 -19.82
CA TRP A 125 9.03 10.64 -19.83
C TRP A 125 8.13 9.69 -19.03
N LYS A 126 7.69 10.08 -17.83
CA LYS A 126 6.75 9.32 -16.99
C LYS A 126 5.42 9.09 -17.71
N GLN A 127 4.85 10.10 -18.37
CA GLN A 127 3.63 9.99 -19.18
C GLN A 127 3.81 9.03 -20.36
N GLY A 128 4.91 9.16 -21.10
CA GLY A 128 5.23 8.26 -22.22
C GLY A 128 5.40 6.80 -21.76
N LEU A 129 5.92 6.61 -20.54
CA LEU A 129 6.04 5.29 -19.94
C LEU A 129 4.69 4.71 -19.54
N ILE A 130 3.83 5.49 -18.86
CA ILE A 130 2.47 5.09 -18.47
C ILE A 130 1.65 4.66 -19.70
N ALA A 131 1.72 5.42 -20.79
CA ALA A 131 0.99 5.11 -22.02
C ALA A 131 1.38 3.77 -22.68
N ARG A 132 2.55 3.20 -22.34
CA ARG A 132 2.99 1.88 -22.84
C ARG A 132 2.39 0.70 -22.07
N PHE A 133 1.71 0.96 -20.95
CA PHE A 133 1.11 -0.06 -20.09
C PHE A 133 -0.38 0.24 -19.91
N PRO A 134 -1.26 -0.30 -20.78
CA PRO A 134 -2.69 0.01 -20.78
C PRO A 134 -3.38 -0.16 -19.42
N ASP A 135 -3.06 -1.24 -18.71
CA ASP A 135 -3.60 -1.51 -17.36
C ASP A 135 -3.30 -0.38 -16.36
N ILE A 136 -2.19 0.36 -16.54
CA ILE A 136 -1.78 1.48 -15.68
C ILE A 136 -2.34 2.80 -16.24
N SER A 137 -2.44 2.92 -17.56
CA SER A 137 -2.92 4.13 -18.23
C SER A 137 -4.35 4.48 -17.85
N ASP A 138 -5.22 3.47 -17.68
CA ASP A 138 -6.62 3.68 -17.29
C ASP A 138 -6.73 4.21 -15.85
N ASP A 139 -5.94 3.65 -14.93
CA ASP A 139 -5.87 4.11 -13.53
C ASP A 139 -5.33 5.55 -13.44
N VAL A 140 -4.30 5.87 -14.23
CA VAL A 140 -3.72 7.23 -14.28
C VAL A 140 -4.68 8.23 -14.92
N ALA A 141 -5.44 7.83 -15.94
CA ALA A 141 -6.43 8.72 -16.54
C ALA A 141 -7.50 9.13 -15.51
N ALA A 142 -7.97 8.18 -14.69
CA ALA A 142 -8.91 8.46 -13.61
C ALA A 142 -8.32 9.39 -12.54
N LEU A 143 -7.02 9.25 -12.23
CA LEU A 143 -6.31 10.17 -11.32
C LEU A 143 -6.20 11.59 -11.89
N VAL A 144 -5.82 11.72 -13.17
CA VAL A 144 -5.71 13.02 -13.84
C VAL A 144 -7.08 13.70 -13.94
N GLU A 145 -8.15 12.94 -14.20
CA GLU A 145 -9.51 13.47 -14.18
C GLU A 145 -9.88 14.00 -12.78
N ALA A 146 -9.47 13.32 -11.72
CA ALA A 146 -9.81 13.68 -10.35
C ALA A 146 -9.06 14.92 -9.82
N VAL A 147 -7.77 15.08 -10.15
CA VAL A 147 -6.93 16.14 -9.53
C VAL A 147 -6.06 16.93 -10.51
N GLY A 148 -6.19 16.71 -11.81
CA GLY A 148 -5.45 17.44 -12.85
C GLY A 148 -4.02 16.93 -13.08
N ALA A 149 -3.22 17.73 -13.78
CA ALA A 149 -1.86 17.39 -14.18
C ALA A 149 -0.90 17.12 -13.00
N ASP A 150 -1.21 17.72 -11.83
CA ASP A 150 -0.50 17.51 -10.57
C ASP A 150 -0.40 16.02 -10.19
N ALA A 151 -1.36 15.17 -10.60
CA ALA A 151 -1.32 13.73 -10.38
C ALA A 151 -0.06 13.05 -10.93
N ILE A 152 0.54 13.65 -11.97
CA ILE A 152 1.72 13.11 -12.63
C ILE A 152 2.96 13.90 -12.26
N GLU A 153 2.83 15.22 -12.18
CA GLU A 153 3.94 16.17 -12.02
C GLU A 153 4.45 16.28 -10.58
N ILE A 154 3.65 15.92 -9.58
CA ILE A 154 4.01 16.04 -8.17
C ILE A 154 3.91 14.69 -7.47
N GLU A 155 4.99 14.28 -6.81
CA GLU A 155 5.02 13.12 -5.93
C GLU A 155 5.29 13.56 -4.50
N THR A 156 4.52 13.02 -3.55
CA THR A 156 4.65 13.35 -2.13
C THR A 156 4.93 12.10 -1.31
N LEU A 157 5.84 12.23 -0.34
CA LEU A 157 6.12 11.22 0.67
C LEU A 157 5.72 11.76 2.04
N HIS A 158 5.08 10.92 2.85
CA HIS A 158 4.58 11.29 4.16
C HIS A 158 5.13 10.36 5.25
N GLN A 159 5.14 10.86 6.49
CA GLN A 159 5.23 9.99 7.65
C GLN A 159 3.94 9.16 7.73
N PRO A 160 4.01 7.83 7.86
CA PRO A 160 2.83 7.02 8.06
C PRO A 160 2.05 7.45 9.31
N PRO A 161 0.71 7.50 9.27
CA PRO A 161 -0.08 7.84 10.45
C PRO A 161 0.15 6.83 11.58
N PRO A 162 -0.06 7.24 12.85
CA PRO A 162 0.05 6.34 13.99
C PRO A 162 -0.94 5.17 13.84
N LEU A 163 -0.61 4.02 14.41
CA LEU A 163 -1.35 2.76 14.19
C LEU A 163 -2.83 2.88 14.60
N GLU A 164 -3.11 3.64 15.65
CA GLU A 164 -4.45 3.91 16.16
C GLU A 164 -5.32 4.66 15.14
N ALA A 165 -4.71 5.50 14.28
CA ALA A 165 -5.41 6.24 13.24
C ALA A 165 -5.73 5.39 12.00
N LEU A 166 -5.19 4.17 11.91
CA LEU A 166 -5.55 3.23 10.83
C LEU A 166 -6.91 2.58 11.05
N ILE A 167 -7.44 2.62 12.28
CA ILE A 167 -8.77 2.09 12.58
C ILE A 167 -9.79 3.06 11.97
N PRO A 168 -10.63 2.59 11.02
CA PRO A 168 -11.57 3.46 10.36
C PRO A 168 -12.68 3.85 11.34
N SER A 169 -13.03 5.13 11.35
CA SER A 169 -14.10 5.69 12.21
C SER A 169 -15.52 5.33 11.73
N GLY A 170 -15.64 4.77 10.52
CA GLY A 170 -16.86 4.27 9.91
C GLY A 170 -16.54 3.16 8.91
N ALA A 171 -17.52 2.75 8.10
CA ALA A 171 -17.26 1.76 7.05
C ALA A 171 -16.27 2.32 6.00
N PRO A 172 -15.11 1.67 5.77
CA PRO A 172 -14.19 2.05 4.71
C PRO A 172 -14.87 2.05 3.33
N TRP A 173 -14.36 2.87 2.41
CA TRP A 173 -14.94 2.98 1.07
C TRP A 173 -14.90 1.65 0.31
N TYR A 174 -13.85 0.84 0.48
CA TYR A 174 -13.81 -0.48 -0.16
C TYR A 174 -14.99 -1.37 0.23
N GLU A 175 -15.63 -1.16 1.38
CA GLU A 175 -16.81 -1.94 1.75
C GLU A 175 -18.05 -1.50 0.99
N SER A 176 -18.28 -0.19 0.87
CA SER A 176 -19.43 0.34 0.14
C SER A 176 -19.29 0.02 -1.35
N HIS A 177 -18.07 0.14 -1.88
CA HIS A 177 -17.73 -0.34 -3.21
C HIS A 177 -18.00 -1.85 -3.35
N GLY A 178 -17.47 -2.68 -2.44
CA GLY A 178 -17.69 -4.13 -2.44
C GLY A 178 -19.17 -4.52 -2.39
N ARG A 179 -19.98 -3.87 -1.55
CA ARG A 179 -21.43 -4.09 -1.49
C ARG A 179 -22.14 -3.76 -2.80
N SER A 180 -21.74 -2.68 -3.47
CA SER A 180 -22.25 -2.34 -4.81
C SER A 180 -21.94 -3.43 -5.84
N ARG A 181 -20.72 -3.99 -5.79
CA ARG A 181 -20.31 -5.10 -6.67
C ARG A 181 -21.08 -6.40 -6.39
N VAL A 182 -21.41 -6.69 -5.13
CA VAL A 182 -22.29 -7.81 -4.77
C VAL A 182 -23.70 -7.59 -5.32
N ALA A 183 -24.27 -6.39 -5.15
CA ALA A 183 -25.60 -6.07 -5.68
C ALA A 183 -25.67 -6.17 -7.22
N ALA A 184 -24.55 -5.91 -7.90
CA ALA A 184 -24.41 -6.06 -9.35
C ALA A 184 -24.11 -7.52 -9.78
N GLY A 185 -24.03 -8.48 -8.86
CA GLY A 185 -23.75 -9.89 -9.15
C GLY A 185 -22.30 -10.18 -9.55
N VAL A 186 -21.37 -9.27 -9.24
CA VAL A 186 -19.94 -9.44 -9.58
C VAL A 186 -19.20 -10.26 -8.53
N TYR A 187 -19.55 -10.07 -7.25
CA TYR A 187 -18.96 -10.79 -6.13
C TYR A 187 -20.05 -11.51 -5.32
N ASP A 188 -19.69 -12.64 -4.72
CA ASP A 188 -20.60 -13.36 -3.83
C ASP A 188 -20.74 -12.65 -2.47
N GLN A 189 -19.67 -12.00 -2.02
CA GLN A 189 -19.62 -11.33 -0.72
C GLN A 189 -18.69 -10.11 -0.78
N ALA A 190 -19.03 -9.07 -0.01
CA ALA A 190 -18.17 -7.91 0.18
C ALA A 190 -17.19 -8.13 1.34
N LEU A 191 -15.93 -7.77 1.12
CA LEU A 191 -14.94 -7.61 2.18
C LEU A 191 -15.31 -6.44 3.08
N THR A 192 -15.11 -6.63 4.38
CA THR A 192 -15.41 -5.63 5.43
C THR A 192 -14.23 -5.47 6.37
N TRP A 193 -14.24 -4.39 7.16
CA TRP A 193 -13.30 -4.13 8.24
C TRP A 193 -13.21 -5.29 9.21
N ALA A 194 -14.31 -6.02 9.45
CA ALA A 194 -14.30 -7.21 10.30
C ALA A 194 -13.33 -8.31 9.79
N HIS A 195 -13.15 -8.42 8.47
CA HIS A 195 -12.18 -9.33 7.84
C HIS A 195 -10.74 -8.80 7.97
N MET A 196 -10.56 -7.48 7.86
CA MET A 196 -9.25 -6.82 7.95
C MET A 196 -8.71 -6.79 9.39
N ARG A 197 -9.58 -6.56 10.37
CA ARG A 197 -9.22 -6.28 11.77
C ARG A 197 -8.27 -7.32 12.39
N PRO A 198 -8.46 -8.64 12.24
CA PRO A 198 -7.52 -9.63 12.79
C PRO A 198 -6.11 -9.51 12.21
N VAL A 199 -6.00 -9.22 10.90
CA VAL A 199 -4.71 -9.07 10.22
C VAL A 199 -4.02 -7.78 10.69
N VAL A 200 -4.78 -6.68 10.76
CA VAL A 200 -4.27 -5.39 11.24
C VAL A 200 -3.78 -5.49 12.68
N ALA A 201 -4.56 -6.11 13.57
CA ALA A 201 -4.21 -6.32 14.97
C ALA A 201 -2.90 -7.10 15.12
N ALA A 202 -2.78 -8.23 14.41
CA ALA A 202 -1.59 -9.08 14.50
C ALA A 202 -0.32 -8.39 13.98
N LEU A 203 -0.43 -7.60 12.91
CA LEU A 203 0.70 -6.81 12.39
C LEU A 203 1.08 -5.69 13.35
N ALA A 204 0.09 -4.99 13.93
CA ALA A 204 0.32 -3.95 14.93
C ALA A 204 0.99 -4.51 16.21
N ASP A 205 0.51 -5.64 16.72
CA ASP A 205 1.11 -6.35 17.85
C ASP A 205 2.58 -6.71 17.55
N ARG A 206 2.87 -7.14 16.31
CA ARG A 206 4.23 -7.49 15.88
C ARG A 206 5.17 -6.28 15.85
N MET A 207 4.64 -5.08 15.63
CA MET A 207 5.38 -3.81 15.73
C MET A 207 5.60 -3.35 17.18
N GLY A 208 5.01 -4.04 18.17
CA GLY A 208 5.07 -3.66 19.58
C GLY A 208 4.01 -2.64 20.00
N ALA A 209 2.93 -2.49 19.25
CA ALA A 209 1.77 -1.72 19.68
C ALA A 209 1.06 -2.42 20.85
N ALA A 210 0.48 -1.65 21.78
CA ALA A 210 -0.26 -2.25 22.89
C ALA A 210 -1.57 -2.91 22.39
N PRO A 211 -1.90 -4.13 22.81
CA PRO A 211 -3.05 -4.90 22.29
C PRO A 211 -4.42 -4.26 22.56
N ALA A 212 -4.50 -3.24 23.42
CA ALA A 212 -5.75 -2.65 23.89
C ALA A 212 -6.55 -1.89 22.83
N VAL A 213 -5.94 -1.45 21.72
CA VAL A 213 -6.61 -0.63 20.71
C VAL A 213 -7.39 -1.49 19.70
N TYR A 214 -7.02 -2.76 19.50
CA TYR A 214 -7.60 -3.64 18.48
C TYR A 214 -8.48 -4.77 19.04
N ALA A 215 -8.68 -4.82 20.37
CA ALA A 215 -9.31 -5.94 21.08
C ALA A 215 -10.86 -5.85 21.25
N CYS A 216 -11.54 -4.90 20.61
CA CYS A 216 -13.01 -4.77 20.64
C CYS A 216 -13.62 -4.95 19.25
#